data_AF-A0A7S1RMF4-F1
#
_entry.id   AF-A0A7S1RMF4-F1
#
_cell.length_a   1.000
_cell.length_b   1.000
_cell.length_c   1.000
_cell.angle_alpha   90.00
_cell.angle_beta   90.00
_cell.angle_gamma   90.00
#
_symmetry.space_group_name_H-M   'P 1'
#
loop_
_entity.id
_entity.type
_entity.pdbx_description
1 polymer ?
#
loop_
_entity_poly.entity_id
_entity_poly.type
_entity_poly.pdbx_seq_one_letter_code
_entity_poly.pdbx_strand_id
1 'polypeptide(L)'
;DDLEALGWLLVNGLFGPLPWFEVLSNAYKTWDTSRSTRARAIRKAQEAKLQLLNEGWDSLGQEWVRLARIPPSLDRYIQSCRSDRATGMSPDYAHLSGLLGAREGFSLFEAEQHDLTVFRDALDHLP
;
A
#
# COMPACT_ATOMS: atom_id res chain seq x y z
N ASP A 1 4.26 -9.83 -5.94
CA ASP A 1 4.57 -9.82 -4.50
C ASP A 1 3.33 -9.30 -3.82
N ASP A 2 2.64 -10.20 -3.13
CA ASP A 2 1.29 -9.95 -2.62
C ASP A 2 1.32 -8.99 -1.43
N LEU A 3 2.45 -8.91 -0.71
CA LEU A 3 2.65 -7.99 0.41
C LEU A 3 2.83 -6.56 -0.08
N GLU A 4 3.66 -6.37 -1.11
CA GLU A 4 3.78 -5.06 -1.75
C GLU A 4 2.42 -4.60 -2.31
N ALA A 5 1.66 -5.53 -2.93
CA ALA A 5 0.32 -5.25 -3.43
C ALA A 5 -0.65 -4.83 -2.31
N LEU A 6 -0.60 -5.49 -1.15
CA LEU A 6 -1.36 -5.09 0.04
C LEU A 6 -0.99 -3.66 0.48
N GLY A 7 0.30 -3.33 0.53
CA GLY A 7 0.75 -1.97 0.86
C GLY A 7 0.13 -0.91 -0.05
N TRP A 8 0.13 -1.14 -1.37
CA TRP A 8 -0.51 -0.24 -2.32
C TRP A 8 -2.04 -0.17 -2.17
N LEU A 9 -2.70 -1.27 -1.79
CA LEU A 9 -4.13 -1.28 -1.49
C LEU A 9 -4.46 -0.46 -0.24
N LEU A 10 -3.62 -0.54 0.81
CA LEU A 10 -3.78 0.28 2.01
C LEU A 10 -3.64 1.77 1.70
N VAL A 11 -2.63 2.14 0.92
CA VAL A 11 -2.47 3.53 0.43
C VAL A 11 -3.73 3.98 -0.29
N ASN A 12 -4.25 3.15 -1.18
CA ASN A 12 -5.47 3.46 -1.92
C ASN A 12 -6.70 3.62 -1.02
N GLY A 13 -6.83 2.78 0.00
CA GLY A 13 -7.94 2.88 0.96
C GLY A 13 -7.89 4.18 1.78
N LEU A 14 -6.69 4.62 2.16
CA LEU A 14 -6.51 5.81 3.00
C LEU A 14 -6.54 7.13 2.22
N PHE A 15 -5.97 7.14 1.01
CA PHE A 15 -5.76 8.36 0.23
C PHE A 15 -6.51 8.36 -1.12
N GLY A 16 -7.30 7.34 -1.41
CA GLY A 16 -8.09 7.22 -2.64
C GLY A 16 -7.30 6.66 -3.85
N PRO A 17 -7.92 6.70 -5.04
CA PRO A 17 -7.42 6.05 -6.26
C PRO A 17 -5.99 6.48 -6.60
N LEU A 18 -5.06 5.52 -6.72
CA LEU A 18 -3.68 5.71 -7.22
C LEU A 18 -3.61 5.82 -8.76
N PRO A 19 -2.58 6.50 -9.32
CA PRO A 19 -2.56 6.88 -10.74
C PRO A 19 -2.56 5.70 -11.70
N TRP A 20 -1.97 4.57 -11.29
CA TRP A 20 -1.94 3.38 -12.13
C TRP A 20 -3.25 2.59 -12.11
N PHE A 21 -4.18 2.81 -11.17
CA PHE A 21 -5.45 2.09 -11.22
C PHE A 21 -6.25 2.43 -12.47
N GLU A 22 -6.35 3.71 -12.84
CA GLU A 22 -7.04 4.09 -14.07
C GLU A 22 -6.37 3.50 -15.31
N VAL A 23 -5.03 3.58 -15.38
CA VAL A 23 -4.23 3.02 -16.49
C VAL A 23 -4.45 1.51 -16.60
N LEU A 24 -4.43 0.79 -15.49
CA LEU A 24 -4.64 -0.65 -15.44
C LEU A 24 -6.09 -1.01 -15.77
N SER A 25 -7.08 -0.31 -15.21
CA SER A 25 -8.51 -0.50 -15.52
C SER A 25 -8.81 -0.35 -17.01
N ASN A 26 -8.18 0.63 -17.67
CA ASN A 26 -8.30 0.79 -19.12
C ASN A 26 -7.58 -0.32 -19.89
N ALA A 27 -6.40 -0.74 -19.44
CA ALA A 27 -5.66 -1.84 -20.06
C ALA A 27 -6.38 -3.19 -19.93
N TYR A 28 -7.10 -3.41 -18.82
CA TYR A 28 -7.83 -4.65 -18.59
C TYR A 28 -8.92 -4.92 -19.63
N LYS A 29 -9.47 -3.86 -20.25
CA LYS A 29 -10.46 -3.97 -21.33
C LYS A 29 -9.93 -4.72 -22.56
N THR A 30 -8.61 -4.74 -22.77
CA THR A 30 -7.95 -5.41 -23.90
C THR A 30 -6.76 -6.24 -23.45
N TRP A 31 -6.79 -6.77 -22.22
CA TRP A 31 -5.60 -7.35 -21.56
C TRP A 31 -5.01 -8.53 -22.34
N ASP A 32 -5.89 -9.42 -22.81
CA ASP A 32 -5.50 -10.66 -23.49
C ASP A 32 -5.29 -10.45 -24.99
N THR A 33 -5.87 -9.40 -25.56
CA THR A 33 -5.87 -9.15 -27.00
C THR A 33 -4.72 -8.23 -27.44
N SER A 34 -4.20 -7.37 -26.55
CA SER A 34 -3.13 -6.43 -26.87
C SER A 34 -1.96 -6.53 -25.89
N ARG A 35 -0.97 -7.35 -26.25
CA ARG A 35 0.29 -7.48 -25.50
C ARG A 35 1.01 -6.14 -25.32
N SER A 36 0.94 -5.25 -26.30
CA SER A 36 1.55 -3.93 -26.25
C SER A 36 0.83 -2.99 -25.28
N THR A 37 -0.50 -3.03 -25.22
CA THR A 37 -1.29 -2.28 -24.23
C THR A 37 -0.95 -2.74 -22.81
N ARG A 38 -0.93 -4.06 -22.59
CA ARG A 38 -0.56 -4.66 -21.30
C ARG A 38 0.84 -4.24 -20.87
N ALA A 39 1.85 -4.40 -21.74
CA ALA A 39 3.23 -4.04 -21.43
C ALA A 39 3.38 -2.55 -21.08
N ARG A 40 2.71 -1.67 -21.82
CA ARG A 40 2.72 -0.22 -21.58
C ARG A 40 2.08 0.15 -20.24
N ALA A 41 0.94 -0.46 -19.92
CA ALA A 41 0.25 -0.21 -18.65
C ALA A 41 1.06 -0.68 -17.45
N ILE A 42 1.65 -1.88 -17.53
CA ILE A 42 2.55 -2.40 -16.50
C ILE A 42 3.75 -1.48 -16.32
N ARG A 43 4.39 -1.05 -17.41
CA ARG A 43 5.53 -0.15 -17.37
C ARG A 43 5.20 1.18 -16.70
N LYS A 44 4.09 1.81 -17.07
CA LYS A 44 3.61 3.05 -16.43
C LYS A 44 3.38 2.87 -14.93
N ALA A 45 2.76 1.76 -14.53
CA ALA A 45 2.53 1.46 -13.11
C ALA A 45 3.85 1.28 -12.36
N GLN A 46 4.82 0.57 -12.96
CA GLN A 46 6.14 0.38 -12.37
C GLN A 46 6.91 1.70 -12.23
N GLU A 47 6.91 2.53 -13.27
CA GLU A 47 7.57 3.84 -13.26
C GLU A 47 6.99 4.74 -12.17
N ALA A 48 5.66 4.86 -12.07
CA ALA A 48 5.01 5.67 -11.04
C ALA A 48 5.30 5.16 -9.61
N LYS A 49 5.30 3.85 -9.40
CA LYS A 49 5.66 3.25 -8.10
C LYS A 49 7.10 3.53 -7.73
N LEU A 50 8.03 3.35 -8.67
CA LEU A 50 9.44 3.64 -8.45
C LEU A 50 9.67 5.12 -8.15
N GLN A 51 8.95 6.01 -8.84
CA GLN A 51 9.02 7.43 -8.59
C GLN A 51 8.62 7.76 -7.14
N LEU A 52 7.45 7.27 -6.68
CA LEU A 52 7.02 7.46 -5.29
C LEU A 52 8.04 6.95 -4.27
N LEU A 53 8.62 5.78 -4.53
CA LEU A 53 9.50 5.12 -3.58
C LEU A 53 10.93 5.66 -3.56
N ASN A 54 11.40 6.26 -4.67
CA ASN A 54 12.77 6.75 -4.78
C ASN A 54 12.85 8.27 -4.65
N GLU A 55 11.84 8.99 -5.14
CA GLU A 55 11.80 10.46 -5.17
C GLU A 55 10.88 11.06 -4.10
N GLY A 56 10.06 10.23 -3.44
CA GLY A 56 9.15 10.65 -2.38
C GLY A 56 7.69 10.71 -2.81
N TRP A 57 6.80 10.80 -1.82
CA TRP A 57 5.35 10.69 -2.02
C TRP A 57 4.69 11.90 -2.70
N ASP A 58 5.42 13.01 -2.84
CA ASP A 58 5.03 14.23 -3.55
C ASP A 58 5.53 14.29 -5.01
N SER A 59 6.27 13.29 -5.46
CA SER A 59 6.94 13.27 -6.78
C SER A 59 6.00 13.15 -7.99
N LEU A 60 4.77 12.65 -7.82
CA LEU A 60 3.83 12.40 -8.93
C LEU A 60 3.08 13.66 -9.42
N GLY A 61 3.33 14.82 -8.81
CA GLY A 61 2.72 16.10 -9.19
C GLY A 61 1.54 16.51 -8.31
N GLN A 62 1.00 17.71 -8.58
CA GLN A 62 0.04 18.39 -7.70
C GLN A 62 -1.26 17.63 -7.45
N GLU A 63 -1.74 16.86 -8.43
CA GLU A 63 -2.93 16.00 -8.28
C GLU A 63 -2.76 14.96 -7.16
N TRP A 64 -1.52 14.59 -6.86
CA TRP A 64 -1.14 13.52 -5.93
C TRP A 64 -0.58 14.04 -4.61
N VAL A 65 -0.64 15.36 -4.36
CA VAL A 65 -0.05 15.99 -3.16
C VAL A 65 -0.55 15.40 -1.84
N ARG A 66 -1.77 14.86 -1.81
CA ARG A 66 -2.34 14.17 -0.64
C ARG A 66 -1.51 12.97 -0.18
N LEU A 67 -0.77 12.33 -1.09
CA LEU A 67 0.11 11.20 -0.77
C LEU A 67 1.30 11.64 0.09
N ALA A 68 1.68 12.93 0.11
CA ALA A 68 2.73 13.43 1.00
C ALA A 68 2.40 13.22 2.50
N ARG A 69 1.14 12.91 2.84
CA ARG A 69 0.67 12.62 4.20
C ARG A 69 0.74 11.13 4.58
N ILE A 70 1.37 10.29 3.75
CA ILE A 70 1.53 8.86 4.02
C ILE A 70 2.13 8.64 5.42
N PRO A 71 1.55 7.73 6.23
CA PRO A 71 2.13 7.37 7.51
C PRO A 71 3.54 6.78 7.31
N PRO A 72 4.56 7.23 8.07
CA PRO A 72 5.93 6.71 7.95
C PRO A 72 6.06 5.19 8.19
N SER A 73 5.09 4.59 8.88
CA SER A 73 5.02 3.15 9.08
C SER A 73 4.63 2.39 7.81
N LEU A 74 3.68 2.93 7.04
CA LEU A 74 3.24 2.37 5.76
C LEU A 74 4.29 2.55 4.66
N ASP A 75 5.00 3.69 4.65
CA ASP A 75 6.16 3.89 3.78
C ASP A 75 7.25 2.85 4.04
N ARG A 76 7.64 2.69 5.32
CA ARG A 76 8.61 1.65 5.71
C ARG A 76 8.15 0.25 5.36
N TYR A 77 6.86 -0.07 5.53
CA TYR A 77 6.30 -1.37 5.13
C TYR A 77 6.56 -1.65 3.65
N ILE A 78 6.20 -0.73 2.76
CA ILE A 78 6.36 -0.91 1.30
C ILE A 78 7.84 -1.00 0.92
N GLN A 79 8.71 -0.22 1.56
CA GLN A 79 10.16 -0.30 1.35
C GLN A 79 10.74 -1.65 1.81
N SER A 80 10.31 -2.17 2.96
CA SER A 80 10.73 -3.50 3.45
C SER A 80 10.33 -4.61 2.49
N CYS A 81 9.10 -4.59 1.94
CA CYS A 81 8.68 -5.56 0.92
C CYS A 81 9.61 -5.58 -0.31
N ARG A 82 10.11 -4.41 -0.74
CA ARG A 82 11.07 -4.33 -1.86
C ARG A 82 12.44 -4.92 -1.50
N SER A 83 12.91 -4.66 -0.29
CA SER A 83 14.19 -5.17 0.20
C SER A 83 14.19 -6.69 0.31
N ASP A 84 13.12 -7.28 0.86
CA ASP A 84 12.96 -8.74 0.96
C ASP A 84 12.97 -9.38 -0.43
N ARG A 85 12.23 -8.80 -1.38
CA ARG A 85 12.25 -9.23 -2.78
C ARG A 85 13.64 -9.12 -3.41
N ALA A 86 14.40 -8.08 -3.12
CA ALA A 86 15.75 -7.88 -3.67
C ALA A 86 16.75 -8.91 -3.13
N THR A 87 16.59 -9.35 -1.88
CA THR A 87 17.45 -10.37 -1.26
C THR A 87 17.04 -11.80 -1.61
N GLY A 88 15.83 -12.00 -2.13
CA GLY A 88 15.29 -13.34 -2.44
C GLY A 88 14.99 -14.17 -1.19
N MET A 89 15.06 -13.57 0.00
CA MET A 89 14.71 -14.21 1.26
C MET A 89 13.20 -14.24 1.44
N SER A 90 12.72 -15.14 2.31
CA SER A 90 11.31 -15.12 2.73
C SER A 90 11.02 -13.81 3.47
N PRO A 91 9.87 -13.17 3.21
CA PRO A 91 9.51 -11.93 3.91
C PRO A 91 9.44 -12.14 5.43
N ASP A 92 9.92 -11.17 6.19
CA ASP A 92 9.76 -11.17 7.65
C ASP A 92 8.34 -10.68 8.02
N TYR A 93 7.39 -11.62 8.00
CA TYR A 93 5.98 -11.32 8.28
C TYR A 93 5.74 -10.73 9.68
N ALA A 94 6.58 -11.06 10.66
CA ALA A 94 6.47 -10.50 12.01
C ALA A 94 6.86 -9.01 11.99
N HIS A 95 8.00 -8.70 11.38
CA HIS A 95 8.41 -7.31 11.18
C HIS A 95 7.38 -6.50 10.38
N LEU A 96 6.92 -7.05 9.26
CA LEU A 96 5.96 -6.39 8.37
C LEU A 96 4.61 -6.14 9.05
N SER A 97 4.09 -7.10 9.82
CA SER A 97 2.85 -6.90 10.58
C SER A 97 3.02 -5.87 11.70
N GLY A 98 4.18 -5.86 12.39
CA GLY A 98 4.53 -4.83 13.36
C GLY A 98 4.56 -3.41 12.79
N LEU A 99 5.05 -3.24 11.55
CA LEU A 99 4.99 -1.95 10.85
C LEU A 99 3.55 -1.50 10.56
N LEU A 100 2.61 -2.44 10.41
CA LEU A 100 1.18 -2.12 10.26
C LEU A 100 0.46 -1.94 11.61
N GLY A 101 1.20 -1.97 12.73
CA GLY A 101 0.65 -1.79 14.07
C GLY A 101 0.12 -3.06 14.71
N ALA A 102 0.43 -4.25 14.17
CA ALA A 102 0.14 -5.50 14.85
C ALA A 102 0.85 -5.49 16.22
N ARG A 103 0.10 -5.82 17.26
CA ARG A 103 0.61 -5.87 18.63
C ARG A 103 1.01 -7.30 18.97
N GLU A 104 2.25 -7.47 19.42
CA GLU A 104 2.72 -8.75 19.92
C GLU A 104 2.03 -9.11 21.24
N GLY A 105 1.75 -10.39 21.44
CA GLY A 105 1.26 -10.91 22.72
C GLY A 105 -0.26 -10.92 22.91
N PHE A 106 -1.05 -10.43 21.95
CA PHE A 106 -2.49 -10.64 21.96
C PHE A 106 -2.85 -11.91 21.18
N SER A 107 -3.72 -12.74 21.75
CA SER A 107 -4.49 -13.69 20.96
C SER A 107 -5.43 -12.94 20.01
N LEU A 108 -5.86 -13.60 18.93
CA LEU A 108 -6.73 -13.01 17.90
C LEU A 108 -7.99 -12.38 18.52
N PHE A 109 -8.56 -13.05 19.53
CA PHE A 109 -9.73 -12.59 20.26
C PHE A 109 -9.46 -11.32 21.09
N GLU A 110 -8.31 -11.25 21.76
CA GLU A 110 -7.98 -10.08 22.58
C GLU A 110 -7.66 -8.85 21.73
N ALA A 111 -7.03 -9.04 20.56
CA ALA A 111 -6.82 -7.97 19.60
C ALA A 111 -8.17 -7.40 19.11
N GLU A 112 -9.12 -8.26 18.75
CA GLU A 112 -10.45 -7.85 18.29
C GLU A 112 -11.26 -7.11 19.38
N GLN A 113 -11.23 -7.60 20.63
CA GLN A 113 -11.87 -6.90 21.75
C GLN A 113 -11.25 -5.53 22.02
N HIS A 114 -9.93 -5.42 21.90
CA HIS A 114 -9.26 -4.14 22.06
C HIS A 114 -9.63 -3.15 20.95
N ASP A 115 -9.62 -3.58 19.69
CA ASP A 115 -10.00 -2.75 18.55
C ASP A 115 -11.45 -2.26 18.67
N LEU A 116 -12.37 -3.13 19.11
CA LEU A 116 -13.76 -2.75 19.39
C LEU A 116 -13.87 -1.69 20.49
N THR A 117 -13.01 -1.78 21.52
CA THR A 117 -12.98 -0.82 22.62
C THR A 117 -12.48 0.53 22.13
N VAL A 118 -11.34 0.57 21.44
CA VAL A 118 -10.77 1.81 20.87
C VAL A 118 -11.74 2.45 19.87
N PHE A 119 -12.42 1.66 19.05
CA PHE A 119 -13.41 2.16 18.10
C PHE A 119 -14.61 2.79 18.81
N ARG A 120 -15.14 2.15 19.87
CA ARG A 120 -16.23 2.72 20.69
C ARG A 120 -15.80 4.01 21.36
N ASP A 121 -14.62 4.03 21.97
CA ASP A 121 -14.09 5.24 22.60
C ASP A 121 -13.94 6.37 21.57
N ALA A 122 -13.47 6.07 20.36
CA ALA A 122 -13.36 7.06 19.29
C ALA A 122 -14.74 7.60 18.85
N LEU A 123 -15.77 6.75 18.80
CA LEU A 123 -17.14 7.16 18.48
C LEU A 123 -17.74 8.07 19.56
N ASP A 124 -17.49 7.77 20.83
CA ASP A 124 -18.02 8.56 21.97
C ASP A 124 -17.38 9.96 22.06
N HIS A 125 -16.26 10.18 21.37
CA HIS A 125 -15.55 11.46 21.31
C HIS A 125 -15.69 12.16 19.95
N LEU A 126 -16.55 11.66 19.05
CA LEU A 126 -16.93 12.39 17.84
C LEU A 126 -18.01 13.44 18.19
N PRO A 127 -17.85 14.70 17.74
CA PRO A 127 -18.78 15.80 18.03
C PRO A 127 -20.14 15.67 17.33
#